data_AF-A0A4Q4RK96-F1
#
_entry.id   AF-A0A4Q4RK96-F1
#
_cell.length_a   1.000
_cell.length_b   1.000
_cell.length_c   1.000
_cell.angle_alpha   90.00
_cell.angle_beta   90.00
_cell.angle_gamma   90.00
#
_symmetry.space_group_name_H-M   'P 1'
#
loop_
_entity.id
_entity.type
_entity.pdbx_description
1 polymer ?
#
loop_
_entity_poly.entity_id
_entity_poly.type
_entity_poly.pdbx_seq_one_letter_code
_entity_poly.pdbx_strand_id
1 'polypeptide(L)'
;MAPYDSDSSDGGDDYTETNVLLGYATKDATGDAVSHIGGAPGWIDEATAPSGALAKCKVCNGYLSLLLELNGDLPDQFPGHERRLYIWTCRRKPCRRKEGSVRGIRGVRVAKGASSKATTAKVEKKEVKEEKPQPKIGESLFGVKNGTSASTPANPFSNPFSSKPNGAASANPFSSGGSANPFGTSSPTPAVQVSEPEEKKDEASTTLPETFASKVRLSSPPPSEQQPPRTHEPWPADSAFPTPFPHYHLDAEYETLDAPSEPSIPANVRVMDMETEESGKGGGKEDKEVFESSMDRTFQKFADRIGENSEQVLRYEYKGKPLLYSDNDAIGKLLGPHSENGTASNAKVKTAASRGGAGFPRCSTCGADRVFEVQLTPHAITELEADEMSIDGMEWGTIIMAVCSKDCKPSDVQEGEVGYVEEWVGVQWEEVASKK
;
A
#
# COMPACT_ATOMS: atom_id res chain seq x y z
N MET A 1 18.66 23.19 -58.27
CA MET A 1 18.09 22.88 -56.95
C MET A 1 16.75 22.20 -57.19
N ALA A 2 16.68 20.89 -56.98
CA ALA A 2 15.40 20.25 -56.67
C ALA A 2 15.19 20.38 -55.16
N PRO A 3 13.95 20.55 -54.66
CA PRO A 3 13.69 20.52 -53.23
C PRO A 3 14.01 19.12 -52.68
N TYR A 4 14.52 19.10 -51.46
CA TYR A 4 14.75 17.88 -50.69
C TYR A 4 13.40 17.51 -50.05
N ASP A 5 12.64 16.59 -50.68
CA ASP A 5 11.54 15.93 -49.98
C ASP A 5 12.14 14.93 -49.00
N SER A 6 12.52 15.46 -47.83
CA SER A 6 12.82 14.67 -46.64
C SER A 6 11.50 14.24 -46.01
N ASP A 7 10.77 13.38 -46.73
CA ASP A 7 9.56 12.73 -46.24
C ASP A 7 10.00 11.72 -45.18
N SER A 8 10.20 12.23 -43.96
CA SER A 8 10.44 11.44 -42.77
C SER A 8 9.15 10.71 -42.46
N SER A 9 8.97 9.56 -43.13
CA SER A 9 7.96 8.57 -42.79
C SER A 9 8.21 8.14 -41.35
N ASP A 10 7.54 8.85 -40.44
CA ASP A 10 7.13 8.37 -39.13
C ASP A 10 6.31 7.11 -39.37
N GLY A 11 7.00 5.99 -39.49
CA GLY A 11 6.40 4.68 -39.69
C GLY A 11 5.74 4.35 -38.38
N GLY A 12 4.42 4.56 -38.32
CA GLY A 12 3.64 4.50 -37.10
C GLY A 12 3.98 3.27 -36.28
N ASP A 13 4.62 3.51 -35.15
CA ASP A 13 5.04 2.50 -34.20
C ASP A 13 3.78 1.81 -33.64
N ASP A 14 3.45 0.62 -34.15
CA ASP A 14 2.30 -0.20 -33.77
C ASP A 14 2.50 -0.87 -32.38
N TYR A 15 2.96 -0.12 -31.37
CA TYR A 15 3.09 -0.59 -29.98
C TYR A 15 2.44 0.36 -28.96
N THR A 16 2.10 -0.18 -27.79
CA THR A 16 1.55 0.56 -26.65
C THR A 16 2.51 0.50 -25.47
N GLU A 17 3.05 1.66 -25.07
CA GLU A 17 3.85 1.80 -23.85
C GLU A 17 2.93 1.82 -22.60
N THR A 18 3.36 1.17 -21.51
CA THR A 18 2.63 1.11 -20.23
C THR A 18 3.41 1.80 -19.09
N ASN A 19 2.77 1.99 -17.94
CA ASN A 19 3.43 2.57 -16.75
C ASN A 19 4.37 1.58 -16.01
N VAL A 20 4.49 0.34 -16.48
CA VAL A 20 5.38 -0.66 -15.86
C VAL A 20 6.79 -0.43 -16.39
N LEU A 21 7.74 -0.19 -15.48
CA LEU A 21 9.15 -0.09 -15.82
C LEU A 21 9.77 -1.50 -15.77
N LEU A 22 10.29 -1.97 -16.89
CA LEU A 22 11.03 -3.22 -17.01
C LEU A 22 12.50 -2.99 -16.66
N GLY A 23 13.14 -4.00 -16.09
CA GLY A 23 14.59 -4.02 -15.88
C GLY A 23 15.23 -5.17 -16.64
N TYR A 24 16.34 -4.89 -17.32
CA TYR A 24 17.17 -5.83 -18.08
C TYR A 24 18.56 -5.92 -17.47
N ALA A 25 19.12 -7.13 -17.39
CA ALA A 25 20.45 -7.32 -16.84
C ALA A 25 21.53 -6.96 -17.86
N THR A 26 22.47 -6.09 -17.49
CA THR A 26 23.61 -5.72 -18.33
C THR A 26 24.93 -5.72 -17.56
N LYS A 27 26.03 -5.97 -18.28
CA LYS A 27 27.39 -5.90 -17.74
C LYS A 27 27.98 -4.49 -17.82
N ASP A 28 27.39 -3.63 -18.64
CA ASP A 28 27.80 -2.25 -18.79
C ASP A 28 27.21 -1.38 -17.67
N ALA A 29 27.92 -0.33 -17.27
CA ALA A 29 27.46 0.57 -16.23
C ALA A 29 26.31 1.44 -16.76
N THR A 30 25.15 1.40 -16.11
CA THR A 30 23.97 2.21 -16.46
C THR A 30 23.98 3.54 -15.69
N GLY A 31 22.98 4.39 -15.94
CA GLY A 31 22.82 5.66 -15.22
C GLY A 31 22.53 5.52 -13.72
N ASP A 32 22.10 4.33 -13.28
CA ASP A 32 21.88 3.98 -11.88
C ASP A 32 23.00 3.09 -11.36
N ALA A 33 23.91 3.67 -10.56
CA ALA A 33 25.02 2.95 -9.93
C ALA A 33 24.62 2.14 -8.69
N VAL A 34 23.35 2.19 -8.27
CA VAL A 34 22.81 1.51 -7.08
C VAL A 34 22.02 0.27 -7.45
N SER A 35 21.25 0.31 -8.55
CA SER A 35 20.36 -0.79 -8.92
C SER A 35 21.09 -1.90 -9.66
N HIS A 36 21.15 -3.08 -9.05
CA HIS A 36 21.83 -4.26 -9.60
C HIS A 36 21.13 -5.57 -9.19
N ILE A 37 21.38 -6.61 -9.98
CA ILE A 37 20.93 -7.98 -9.72
C ILE A 37 22.16 -8.84 -9.39
N GLY A 38 22.05 -9.63 -8.31
CA GLY A 38 23.10 -10.47 -7.76
C GLY A 38 24.10 -9.73 -6.87
N GLY A 39 25.38 -10.10 -6.94
CA GLY A 39 26.46 -9.40 -6.24
C GLY A 39 26.37 -9.37 -4.70
N ALA A 40 26.95 -8.32 -4.12
CA ALA A 40 26.98 -8.05 -2.68
C ALA A 40 26.19 -6.75 -2.38
N PRO A 41 25.58 -6.60 -1.19
CA PRO A 41 24.74 -5.46 -0.88
C PRO A 41 25.53 -4.17 -0.67
N GLY A 42 25.08 -3.08 -1.29
CA GLY A 42 25.34 -1.71 -0.85
C GLY A 42 24.32 -1.30 0.23
N TRP A 43 24.73 -0.48 1.18
CA TRP A 43 23.85 0.07 2.21
C TRP A 43 23.54 1.55 1.92
N ILE A 44 22.49 2.09 2.56
CA ILE A 44 22.10 3.52 2.43
C ILE A 44 23.14 4.45 3.09
N ASP A 45 23.93 3.93 4.03
CA ASP A 45 25.26 4.46 4.37
C ASP A 45 26.19 3.32 4.76
N GLU A 46 27.50 3.56 4.66
CA GLU A 46 28.55 2.62 5.05
C GLU A 46 28.54 2.25 6.55
N ALA A 47 27.82 3.01 7.39
CA ALA A 47 27.83 2.86 8.85
C ALA A 47 26.72 1.94 9.37
N THR A 48 25.59 1.86 8.66
CA THR A 48 24.34 1.28 9.18
C THR A 48 23.93 0.09 8.33
N ALA A 49 24.46 -1.08 8.65
CA ALA A 49 23.98 -2.36 8.12
C ALA A 49 22.66 -2.79 8.79
N PRO A 50 21.81 -3.58 8.10
CA PRO A 50 20.67 -4.25 8.73
C PRO A 50 21.13 -5.20 9.85
N SER A 51 20.21 -5.61 10.72
CA SER A 51 20.56 -6.64 11.72
C SER A 51 20.87 -7.98 11.04
N GLY A 52 21.90 -8.70 11.50
CA GLY A 52 22.29 -10.02 11.01
C GLY A 52 21.20 -11.09 11.10
N ALA A 53 20.17 -10.88 11.91
CA ALA A 53 18.96 -11.71 11.91
C ALA A 53 18.16 -11.62 10.59
N LEU A 54 18.33 -10.55 9.80
CA LEU A 54 17.75 -10.39 8.47
C LEU A 54 18.55 -11.16 7.39
N ALA A 55 19.87 -11.33 7.57
CA ALA A 55 20.73 -12.10 6.67
C ALA A 55 20.42 -13.61 6.63
N LYS A 56 19.66 -14.13 7.60
CA LYS A 56 19.42 -15.57 7.81
C LYS A 56 18.10 -16.04 7.19
N CYS A 57 18.16 -17.22 6.57
CA CYS A 57 17.00 -17.97 6.11
C CYS A 57 16.15 -18.47 7.29
N LYS A 58 14.84 -18.20 7.29
CA LYS A 58 13.92 -18.60 8.38
C LYS A 58 13.73 -20.12 8.49
N VAL A 59 14.09 -20.88 7.45
CA VAL A 59 13.92 -22.34 7.37
C VAL A 59 15.14 -23.10 7.93
N CYS A 60 16.35 -22.64 7.65
CA CYS A 60 17.58 -23.39 7.98
C CYS A 60 18.65 -22.59 8.75
N ASN A 61 18.38 -21.32 9.07
CA ASN A 61 19.28 -20.38 9.74
C ASN A 61 20.64 -20.13 9.04
N GLY A 62 20.86 -20.67 7.84
CA GLY A 62 21.99 -20.31 6.98
C GLY A 62 21.81 -18.94 6.35
N TYR A 63 22.92 -18.31 5.96
CA TYR A 63 22.90 -17.01 5.29
C TYR A 63 22.30 -17.07 3.89
N LEU A 64 21.66 -15.98 3.48
CA LEU A 64 21.01 -15.79 2.20
C LEU A 64 21.97 -15.18 1.17
N SER A 65 21.69 -15.37 -0.11
CA SER A 65 22.34 -14.68 -1.22
C SER A 65 21.43 -13.55 -1.73
N LEU A 66 22.02 -12.41 -2.11
CA LEU A 66 21.30 -11.27 -2.66
C LEU A 66 20.79 -11.60 -4.07
N LEU A 67 19.50 -11.42 -4.34
CA LEU A 67 18.92 -11.51 -5.67
C LEU A 67 18.91 -10.12 -6.33
N LEU A 68 18.38 -9.12 -5.63
CA LEU A 68 18.15 -7.78 -6.17
C LEU A 68 18.51 -6.74 -5.12
N GLU A 69 19.24 -5.71 -5.52
CA GLU A 69 19.28 -4.40 -4.87
C GLU A 69 18.69 -3.37 -5.83
N LEU A 70 17.70 -2.61 -5.39
CA LEU A 70 17.02 -1.61 -6.22
C LEU A 70 16.94 -0.28 -5.49
N ASN A 71 17.34 0.79 -6.17
CA ASN A 71 17.07 2.15 -5.73
C ASN A 71 15.54 2.37 -5.71
N GLY A 72 14.99 2.56 -4.52
CA GLY A 72 13.53 2.65 -4.30
C GLY A 72 13.03 4.08 -4.18
N ASP A 73 13.83 5.09 -4.54
CA ASP A 73 13.48 6.48 -4.33
C ASP A 73 12.23 6.89 -5.11
N LEU A 74 11.21 7.35 -4.36
CA LEU A 74 9.91 7.77 -4.89
C LEU A 74 9.61 9.19 -4.40
N PRO A 75 10.32 10.22 -4.91
CA PRO A 75 10.26 11.57 -4.37
C PRO A 75 8.87 12.23 -4.50
N ASP A 76 8.06 11.84 -5.48
CA ASP A 76 6.70 12.36 -5.68
C ASP A 76 5.70 11.80 -4.65
N GLN A 77 5.89 10.55 -4.23
CA GLN A 77 5.00 9.83 -3.31
C GLN A 77 5.47 9.96 -1.86
N PHE A 78 6.79 10.04 -1.65
CA PHE A 78 7.47 10.14 -0.36
C PHE A 78 8.58 11.22 -0.38
N PRO A 79 8.22 12.52 -0.44
CA PRO A 79 9.20 13.60 -0.50
C PRO A 79 10.16 13.60 0.70
N GLY A 80 11.46 13.48 0.43
CA GLY A 80 12.50 13.43 1.47
C GLY A 80 12.64 12.07 2.16
N HIS A 81 12.11 11.00 1.58
CA HIS A 81 12.51 9.63 1.91
C HIS A 81 13.56 9.16 0.90
N GLU A 82 14.61 8.53 1.41
CA GLU A 82 15.61 7.79 0.64
C GLU A 82 15.42 6.31 0.96
N ARG A 83 15.33 5.46 -0.06
CA ARG A 83 14.79 4.09 0.03
C ARG A 83 15.64 3.13 -0.78
N ARG A 84 15.88 1.93 -0.24
CA ARG A 84 16.48 0.83 -1.01
C ARG A 84 15.79 -0.49 -0.74
N LEU A 85 15.46 -1.21 -1.79
CA LEU A 85 14.80 -2.51 -1.72
C LEU A 85 15.84 -3.60 -1.93
N TYR A 86 15.74 -4.67 -1.15
CA TYR A 86 16.62 -5.84 -1.27
C TYR A 86 15.78 -7.11 -1.25
N ILE A 87 16.01 -8.00 -2.21
CA ILE A 87 15.40 -9.34 -2.23
C ILE A 87 16.52 -10.37 -2.05
N TRP A 88 16.31 -11.33 -1.15
CA TRP A 88 17.31 -12.31 -0.72
C TRP A 88 16.76 -13.74 -0.82
N THR A 89 17.57 -14.71 -1.21
CA THR A 89 17.16 -16.13 -1.34
C THR A 89 18.08 -17.11 -0.62
N CYS A 90 17.55 -18.28 -0.27
CA CYS A 90 18.32 -19.39 0.28
C CYS A 90 18.62 -20.43 -0.80
N ARG A 91 19.89 -20.53 -1.21
CA ARG A 91 20.37 -21.48 -2.23
C ARG A 91 20.23 -22.96 -1.84
N ARG A 92 19.92 -23.29 -0.58
CA ARG A 92 19.79 -24.70 -0.12
C ARG A 92 18.48 -25.33 -0.63
N LYS A 93 18.58 -26.38 -1.46
CA LYS A 93 17.43 -27.17 -1.98
C LYS A 93 16.33 -27.48 -0.95
N PRO A 94 16.60 -27.93 0.30
CA PRO A 94 15.55 -28.21 1.29
C PRO A 94 14.77 -26.99 1.80
N CYS A 95 15.19 -25.76 1.44
CA CYS A 95 14.51 -24.52 1.77
C CYS A 95 13.59 -24.03 0.65
N ARG A 96 13.75 -24.50 -0.60
CA ARG A 96 12.87 -24.13 -1.71
C ARG A 96 11.41 -24.51 -1.40
N ARG A 97 10.46 -23.78 -1.98
CA ARG A 97 9.01 -23.98 -1.77
C ARG A 97 8.56 -23.86 -0.31
N LYS A 98 9.32 -23.16 0.55
CA LYS A 98 8.98 -22.89 1.97
C LYS A 98 9.01 -21.39 2.27
N GLU A 99 8.05 -20.95 3.08
CA GLU A 99 7.95 -19.56 3.53
C GLU A 99 9.21 -19.11 4.29
N GLY A 100 9.71 -17.91 3.99
CA GLY A 100 10.92 -17.37 4.61
C GLY A 100 12.25 -17.96 4.11
N SER A 101 12.23 -18.73 3.02
CA SER A 101 13.41 -19.04 2.20
C SER A 101 13.86 -17.87 1.33
N VAL A 102 12.89 -17.05 0.89
CA VAL A 102 13.10 -15.74 0.26
C VAL A 102 12.65 -14.66 1.24
N ARG A 103 13.35 -13.52 1.30
CA ARG A 103 13.06 -12.40 2.18
C ARG A 103 13.22 -11.06 1.47
N GLY A 104 12.32 -10.12 1.75
CA GLY A 104 12.40 -8.74 1.27
C GLY A 104 12.75 -7.79 2.41
N ILE A 105 13.73 -6.93 2.21
CA ILE A 105 14.14 -5.90 3.16
C ILE A 105 13.99 -4.55 2.46
N ARG A 106 13.44 -3.57 3.16
CA ARG A 106 13.47 -2.17 2.75
C ARG A 106 14.33 -1.38 3.72
N GLY A 107 15.43 -0.83 3.24
CA GLY A 107 16.13 0.26 3.90
C GLY A 107 15.37 1.57 3.65
N VAL A 108 15.31 2.43 4.66
CA VAL A 108 14.71 3.77 4.56
C VAL A 108 15.44 4.76 5.46
N ARG A 109 15.74 5.94 4.93
CA ARG A 109 16.14 7.14 5.68
C ARG A 109 15.10 8.23 5.43
N VAL A 110 14.41 8.66 6.48
CA VAL A 110 13.42 9.75 6.39
C VAL A 110 14.07 11.05 6.81
N ALA A 111 14.19 12.02 5.91
CA ALA A 111 14.83 13.31 6.21
C ALA A 111 14.11 14.06 7.35
N LYS A 112 14.87 14.82 8.14
CA LYS A 112 14.35 15.56 9.30
C LYS A 112 13.27 16.55 8.87
N GLY A 113 12.06 16.40 9.41
CA GLY A 113 10.87 17.17 9.06
C GLY A 113 10.16 16.75 7.77
N ALA A 114 10.48 15.60 7.17
CA ALA A 114 9.73 15.05 6.04
C ALA A 114 8.37 14.46 6.49
N SER A 115 8.35 13.73 7.61
CA SER A 115 7.16 13.04 8.15
C SER A 115 5.95 13.95 8.38
N SER A 116 6.16 15.25 8.61
CA SER A 116 5.09 16.24 8.82
C SER A 116 4.54 16.83 7.52
N LYS A 117 5.35 16.91 6.44
CA LYS A 117 4.96 17.51 5.15
C LYS A 117 3.99 16.64 4.34
N ALA A 118 4.05 15.31 4.52
CA ALA A 118 3.19 14.37 3.81
C ALA A 118 1.68 14.56 4.07
N THR A 119 1.29 15.28 5.13
CA THR A 119 -0.13 15.53 5.46
C THR A 119 -0.69 16.83 4.86
N THR A 120 0.16 17.76 4.41
CA THR A 120 -0.24 19.08 3.92
C THR A 120 -0.23 19.24 2.40
N ALA A 121 0.34 18.28 1.65
CA ALA A 121 0.37 18.29 0.18
C ALA A 121 -0.98 17.91 -0.47
N LYS A 122 -2.07 18.60 -0.12
CA LYS A 122 -3.31 18.58 -0.90
C LYS A 122 -3.18 19.59 -2.04
N VAL A 123 -2.90 19.06 -3.23
CA VAL A 123 -2.83 19.73 -4.53
C VAL A 123 -3.68 21.00 -4.63
N GLU A 124 -3.03 22.18 -4.63
CA GLU A 124 -3.64 23.41 -5.13
C GLU A 124 -3.74 23.33 -6.67
N LYS A 125 -4.86 22.77 -7.16
CA LYS A 125 -5.26 23.00 -8.55
C LYS A 125 -5.58 24.48 -8.71
N LYS A 126 -4.71 25.22 -9.41
CA LYS A 126 -5.07 26.53 -9.99
C LYS A 126 -6.13 26.31 -11.07
N GLU A 127 -7.40 26.36 -10.67
CA GLU A 127 -8.51 26.49 -11.61
C GLU A 127 -8.46 27.88 -12.26
N VAL A 128 -8.17 27.93 -13.56
CA VAL A 128 -8.37 29.14 -14.36
C VAL A 128 -9.87 29.33 -14.50
N LYS A 129 -10.43 30.31 -13.79
CA LYS A 129 -11.87 30.51 -13.71
C LYS A 129 -12.35 31.50 -14.79
N GLU A 130 -12.92 30.96 -15.85
CA GLU A 130 -13.61 31.70 -16.90
C GLU A 130 -14.85 32.41 -16.33
N GLU A 131 -15.05 33.68 -16.68
CA GLU A 131 -16.06 34.54 -16.05
C GLU A 131 -17.39 34.54 -16.82
N LYS A 132 -18.43 33.95 -16.22
CA LYS A 132 -19.83 34.16 -16.62
C LYS A 132 -20.68 34.56 -15.40
N PRO A 133 -21.57 35.56 -15.52
CA PRO A 133 -22.20 36.20 -14.37
C PRO A 133 -23.32 35.34 -13.76
N GLN A 134 -23.35 35.26 -12.43
CA GLN A 134 -24.48 34.70 -11.68
C GLN A 134 -25.27 35.79 -10.94
N PRO A 135 -26.60 35.64 -10.81
CA PRO A 135 -27.49 36.68 -10.28
C PRO A 135 -27.38 36.85 -8.76
N LYS A 136 -27.64 38.07 -8.27
CA LYS A 136 -27.62 38.42 -6.85
C LYS A 136 -28.85 37.87 -6.12
N ILE A 137 -28.67 36.80 -5.34
CA ILE A 137 -29.75 36.19 -4.52
C ILE A 137 -29.89 36.88 -3.14
N GLY A 138 -28.94 37.74 -2.76
CA GLY A 138 -28.88 38.37 -1.43
C GLY A 138 -29.98 39.39 -1.10
N GLU A 139 -30.62 40.00 -2.10
CA GLU A 139 -31.61 41.08 -1.88
C GLU A 139 -33.06 40.59 -1.68
N SER A 140 -33.32 39.28 -1.80
CA SER A 140 -34.64 38.71 -1.50
C SER A 140 -34.72 37.97 -0.16
N LEU A 141 -33.60 37.86 0.59
CA LEU A 141 -33.54 37.15 1.88
C LEU A 141 -33.32 38.07 3.10
N PHE A 142 -32.81 39.30 2.88
CA PHE A 142 -32.58 40.29 3.94
C PHE A 142 -33.15 41.65 3.53
N GLY A 143 -34.48 41.75 3.57
CA GLY A 143 -35.20 42.99 3.29
C GLY A 143 -34.96 44.06 4.36
N VAL A 144 -34.00 44.95 4.13
CA VAL A 144 -33.81 46.17 4.92
C VAL A 144 -34.50 47.34 4.21
N LYS A 145 -35.55 47.89 4.83
CA LYS A 145 -35.91 49.30 4.61
C LYS A 145 -36.54 49.93 5.84
N ASN A 146 -36.07 51.13 6.14
CA ASN A 146 -36.51 51.99 7.25
C ASN A 146 -38.01 52.26 7.23
N GLY A 147 -38.64 52.44 8.40
CA GLY A 147 -39.95 53.08 8.46
C GLY A 147 -40.75 52.93 9.76
N THR A 148 -40.34 53.62 10.82
CA THR A 148 -41.22 54.20 11.88
C THR A 148 -42.12 53.29 12.75
N SER A 149 -42.09 53.59 14.06
CA SER A 149 -43.19 53.47 15.05
C SER A 149 -43.35 52.20 15.90
N ALA A 150 -42.81 52.32 17.12
CA ALA A 150 -43.45 52.03 18.41
C ALA A 150 -43.59 50.59 18.98
N SER A 151 -43.31 50.52 20.29
CA SER A 151 -43.68 49.54 21.31
C SER A 151 -42.89 48.22 21.47
N THR A 152 -42.74 47.89 22.75
CA THR A 152 -41.95 46.89 23.49
C THR A 152 -42.25 45.41 23.17
N PRO A 153 -41.39 44.45 23.60
CA PRO A 153 -41.37 43.08 23.10
C PRO A 153 -42.23 42.09 23.90
N ALA A 154 -42.71 41.03 23.23
CA ALA A 154 -43.23 39.82 23.85
C ALA A 154 -42.93 38.57 22.98
N ASN A 155 -42.46 37.49 23.60
CA ASN A 155 -42.00 36.26 22.92
C ASN A 155 -43.18 35.41 22.37
N PRO A 156 -43.13 34.95 21.11
CA PRO A 156 -44.12 34.03 20.56
C PRO A 156 -43.49 32.74 19.97
N PHE A 157 -42.99 31.84 20.82
CA PHE A 157 -42.75 30.44 20.44
C PHE A 157 -43.65 29.52 21.27
N SER A 158 -44.80 29.17 20.69
CA SER A 158 -45.73 28.16 21.21
C SER A 158 -46.15 27.21 20.06
N ASN A 159 -46.21 25.92 20.37
CA ASN A 159 -46.32 24.84 19.38
C ASN A 159 -47.67 24.81 18.62
N PRO A 160 -47.66 24.51 17.31
CA PRO A 160 -48.87 24.24 16.54
C PRO A 160 -49.11 22.73 16.33
N PHE A 161 -49.59 22.03 17.36
CA PHE A 161 -50.40 20.81 17.15
C PHE A 161 -51.66 20.92 18.00
N SER A 162 -52.80 20.99 17.32
CA SER A 162 -54.10 21.21 17.95
C SER A 162 -55.11 20.20 17.43
N SER A 163 -55.75 19.47 18.35
CA SER A 163 -57.09 18.92 18.14
C SER A 163 -57.84 18.90 19.48
N LYS A 164 -59.10 19.33 19.40
CA LYS A 164 -60.10 19.59 20.45
C LYS A 164 -61.20 18.51 20.37
N PRO A 165 -62.26 18.50 21.21
CA PRO A 165 -62.39 18.90 22.63
C PRO A 165 -63.22 17.86 23.46
N ASN A 166 -63.74 18.30 24.62
CA ASN A 166 -64.84 17.75 25.44
C ASN A 166 -64.56 16.61 26.42
N GLY A 167 -65.12 16.74 27.63
CA GLY A 167 -65.36 15.63 28.56
C GLY A 167 -64.92 15.89 30.00
N ALA A 168 -65.87 15.88 30.93
CA ALA A 168 -65.70 16.19 32.35
C ALA A 168 -64.79 15.23 33.17
N ALA A 169 -64.20 15.80 34.23
CA ALA A 169 -63.95 15.22 35.57
C ALA A 169 -63.43 13.77 35.74
N SER A 170 -62.29 13.62 36.44
CA SER A 170 -62.24 12.90 37.73
C SER A 170 -60.92 13.12 38.50
N ALA A 171 -60.98 12.88 39.80
CA ALA A 171 -60.04 13.27 40.86
C ALA A 171 -58.63 12.65 40.84
N ASN A 172 -57.67 13.37 41.45
CA ASN A 172 -56.48 12.79 42.07
C ASN A 172 -56.87 12.04 43.36
N PRO A 173 -56.42 10.80 43.57
CA PRO A 173 -56.52 10.12 44.86
C PRO A 173 -55.20 10.19 45.65
N PHE A 174 -55.30 10.48 46.96
CA PHE A 174 -54.25 10.39 47.99
C PHE A 174 -53.16 11.48 48.04
N SER A 175 -53.55 12.61 48.65
CA SER A 175 -52.65 13.49 49.41
C SER A 175 -52.78 13.24 50.92
N SER A 176 -51.84 13.78 51.71
CA SER A 176 -51.71 13.69 53.19
C SER A 176 -51.24 12.33 53.76
N GLY A 177 -50.49 12.26 54.88
CA GLY A 177 -49.98 13.32 55.77
C GLY A 177 -48.95 12.75 56.77
N GLY A 178 -48.17 13.60 57.44
CA GLY A 178 -46.90 13.21 58.08
C GLY A 178 -46.94 12.46 59.42
N SER A 179 -45.75 12.11 59.93
CA SER A 179 -45.36 12.21 61.36
C SER A 179 -43.96 11.60 61.66
N ALA A 180 -43.38 12.09 62.77
CA ALA A 180 -42.37 11.44 63.66
C ALA A 180 -40.95 11.10 63.16
N ASN A 181 -39.97 11.90 63.61
CA ASN A 181 -38.67 11.39 64.09
C ASN A 181 -38.85 10.81 65.51
N PRO A 182 -38.03 9.83 65.90
CA PRO A 182 -37.31 9.95 67.17
C PRO A 182 -35.85 9.45 67.13
N PHE A 183 -35.11 9.77 68.20
CA PHE A 183 -33.70 9.48 68.47
C PHE A 183 -32.65 10.31 67.73
N GLY A 184 -32.05 11.25 68.48
CA GLY A 184 -30.73 11.79 68.22
C GLY A 184 -29.88 11.75 69.49
N THR A 185 -28.56 11.74 69.34
CA THR A 185 -27.58 11.89 70.43
C THR A 185 -26.31 12.56 69.92
N SER A 186 -26.09 13.80 70.37
CA SER A 186 -24.85 14.36 70.95
C SER A 186 -23.49 14.28 70.21
N SER A 187 -23.01 15.45 69.74
CA SER A 187 -21.80 16.22 70.17
C SER A 187 -20.42 15.54 70.39
N PRO A 188 -19.28 16.28 70.37
CA PRO A 188 -18.98 17.64 69.88
C PRO A 188 -17.68 17.77 69.02
N THR A 189 -17.36 19.00 68.57
CA THR A 189 -16.05 19.45 68.05
C THR A 189 -15.03 19.76 69.16
N PRO A 190 -13.72 19.87 68.83
CA PRO A 190 -13.06 21.20 68.72
C PRO A 190 -12.13 21.29 67.46
N ALA A 191 -11.81 22.40 66.79
CA ALA A 191 -11.71 23.85 67.04
C ALA A 191 -10.24 24.36 67.10
N VAL A 192 -10.00 25.54 66.46
CA VAL A 192 -8.77 26.41 66.47
C VAL A 192 -7.50 25.76 65.81
N GLN A 193 -6.57 26.44 65.11
CA GLN A 193 -6.13 27.85 65.09
C GLN A 193 -5.77 28.42 63.70
N VAL A 194 -5.59 29.75 63.64
CA VAL A 194 -5.24 30.58 62.47
C VAL A 194 -3.84 31.18 62.63
N SER A 195 -3.05 31.28 61.55
CA SER A 195 -1.91 32.21 61.45
C SER A 195 -1.46 32.47 60.00
N GLU A 196 -1.71 33.69 59.51
CA GLU A 196 -0.95 34.39 58.45
C GLU A 196 0.12 35.31 59.14
N PRO A 197 1.04 36.03 58.44
CA PRO A 197 1.11 36.44 57.01
C PRO A 197 2.40 35.91 56.31
N GLU A 198 3.04 36.45 55.24
CA GLU A 198 2.98 37.75 54.54
C GLU A 198 3.58 37.73 53.10
N GLU A 199 3.18 38.70 52.27
CA GLU A 199 3.82 39.28 51.05
C GLU A 199 4.92 38.52 50.24
N LYS A 200 4.83 38.34 48.91
CA LYS A 200 4.83 39.41 47.88
C LYS A 200 4.53 38.92 46.42
N LYS A 201 3.65 39.66 45.73
CA LYS A 201 3.58 40.06 44.30
C LYS A 201 3.75 39.08 43.12
N ASP A 202 2.68 38.99 42.31
CA ASP A 202 2.54 39.36 40.87
C ASP A 202 3.47 38.71 39.80
N GLU A 203 3.04 38.27 38.61
CA GLU A 203 1.74 38.40 37.91
C GLU A 203 1.55 37.33 36.79
N ALA A 204 0.28 37.09 36.41
CA ALA A 204 -0.25 36.61 35.10
C ALA A 204 0.36 35.41 34.32
N SER A 205 -0.42 34.32 34.24
CA SER A 205 -0.67 33.62 32.96
C SER A 205 -2.08 33.02 32.92
N THR A 206 -2.75 33.12 31.77
CA THR A 206 -4.19 32.85 31.61
C THR A 206 -4.51 31.36 31.48
N THR A 207 -5.30 30.81 32.40
CA THR A 207 -5.88 29.46 32.27
C THR A 207 -7.34 29.53 31.83
N LEU A 208 -7.64 28.98 30.65
CA LEU A 208 -9.02 28.66 30.25
C LEU A 208 -9.52 27.46 31.07
N PRO A 209 -10.80 27.42 31.50
CA PRO A 209 -11.32 26.29 32.25
C PRO A 209 -11.37 25.03 31.39
N GLU A 210 -10.93 23.90 31.96
CA GLU A 210 -10.94 22.61 31.27
C GLU A 210 -12.35 22.22 30.81
N THR A 211 -12.47 21.78 29.55
CA THR A 211 -13.74 21.28 29.04
C THR A 211 -14.02 19.87 29.56
N PHE A 212 -15.29 19.48 29.60
CA PHE A 212 -15.77 18.20 30.12
C PHE A 212 -15.06 16.96 29.52
N ALA A 213 -14.52 17.09 28.29
CA ALA A 213 -13.73 16.04 27.62
C ALA A 213 -12.49 15.61 28.41
N SER A 214 -11.87 16.50 29.20
CA SER A 214 -10.71 16.16 30.05
C SER A 214 -11.06 15.21 31.19
N LYS A 215 -12.29 15.28 31.73
CA LYS A 215 -12.73 14.46 32.88
C LYS A 215 -13.30 13.09 32.50
N VAL A 216 -13.52 12.81 31.21
CA VAL A 216 -14.02 11.50 30.74
C VAL A 216 -12.88 10.52 30.42
N ARG A 217 -11.61 10.96 30.52
CA ARG A 217 -10.42 10.10 30.31
C ARG A 217 -9.99 9.32 31.57
N LEU A 218 -10.93 8.71 32.29
CA LEU A 218 -10.62 7.59 33.19
C LEU A 218 -10.80 6.27 32.43
N SER A 219 -9.85 5.34 32.61
CA SER A 219 -9.83 4.00 32.00
C SER A 219 -9.42 3.93 30.52
N SER A 220 -8.31 4.59 30.17
CA SER A 220 -7.42 4.10 29.10
C SER A 220 -6.02 3.97 29.68
N PRO A 221 -5.32 2.83 29.55
CA PRO A 221 -3.91 2.76 29.92
C PRO A 221 -3.11 3.81 29.14
N PRO A 222 -2.01 4.36 29.69
CA PRO A 222 -1.08 5.15 28.88
C PRO A 222 -0.57 4.29 27.69
N PRO A 223 -0.16 4.90 26.57
CA PRO A 223 0.39 4.17 25.43
C PRO A 223 1.78 3.62 25.79
N SER A 224 1.77 2.49 26.50
CA SER A 224 2.93 1.70 26.88
C SER A 224 2.90 0.36 26.15
N GLU A 225 2.94 0.43 24.82
CA GLU A 225 3.48 -0.63 23.98
C GLU A 225 4.72 -0.09 23.27
N GLN A 226 5.76 0.19 24.08
CA GLN A 226 7.11 0.08 23.56
C GLN A 226 7.26 -1.38 23.11
N GLN A 227 7.31 -1.60 21.79
CA GLN A 227 7.80 -2.87 21.27
C GLN A 227 9.15 -3.16 21.93
N PRO A 228 9.43 -4.41 22.35
CA PRO A 228 10.72 -4.73 22.94
C PRO A 228 11.83 -4.26 21.98
N PRO A 229 12.87 -3.58 22.47
CA PRO A 229 13.89 -3.00 21.61
C PRO A 229 14.45 -4.09 20.70
N ARG A 230 14.45 -3.83 19.38
CA ARG A 230 14.86 -4.82 18.40
C ARG A 230 16.29 -5.25 18.73
N THR A 231 16.49 -6.55 18.93
CA THR A 231 17.81 -7.11 19.20
C THR A 231 18.65 -6.98 17.93
N HIS A 232 19.46 -5.92 17.85
CA HIS A 232 20.38 -5.71 16.74
C HIS A 232 21.56 -6.69 16.90
N GLU A 233 21.40 -7.87 16.31
CA GLU A 233 22.54 -8.73 15.99
C GLU A 233 23.37 -8.01 14.92
N PRO A 234 24.71 -7.89 15.08
CA PRO A 234 25.56 -7.26 14.07
C PRO A 234 25.47 -8.01 12.73
N TRP A 235 25.70 -7.29 11.63
CA TRP A 235 25.77 -7.93 10.31
C TRP A 235 26.98 -8.88 10.24
N PRO A 236 26.85 -10.08 9.62
CA PRO A 236 27.98 -11.01 9.49
C PRO A 236 29.08 -10.44 8.59
N ALA A 237 30.31 -10.90 8.76
CA ALA A 237 31.38 -10.62 7.80
C ALA A 237 31.11 -11.31 6.46
N ASP A 238 31.55 -10.71 5.36
CA ASP A 238 31.28 -11.18 3.99
C ASP A 238 31.71 -12.64 3.75
N SER A 239 32.79 -13.07 4.39
CA SER A 239 33.30 -14.45 4.34
C SER A 239 32.38 -15.51 4.97
N ALA A 240 31.32 -15.09 5.69
CA ALA A 240 30.30 -15.99 6.22
C ALA A 240 29.17 -16.29 5.20
N PHE A 241 29.03 -15.46 4.17
CA PHE A 241 27.99 -15.63 3.15
C PHE A 241 28.37 -16.74 2.14
N PRO A 242 27.38 -17.37 1.48
CA PRO A 242 27.66 -18.18 0.29
C PRO A 242 28.31 -17.32 -0.80
N THR A 243 28.98 -17.95 -1.77
CA THR A 243 29.45 -17.25 -2.98
C THR A 243 28.31 -16.39 -3.55
N PRO A 244 28.52 -15.09 -3.76
CA PRO A 244 27.56 -14.23 -4.44
C PRO A 244 27.17 -14.77 -5.81
N PHE A 245 25.98 -14.39 -6.28
CA PHE A 245 25.67 -14.52 -7.71
C PHE A 245 26.47 -13.50 -8.52
N PRO A 246 26.63 -13.69 -9.85
CA PRO A 246 27.22 -12.68 -10.71
C PRO A 246 26.50 -11.33 -10.55
N HIS A 247 27.25 -10.23 -10.69
CA HIS A 247 26.71 -8.88 -10.53
C HIS A 247 26.43 -8.28 -11.91
N TYR A 248 25.19 -7.86 -12.13
CA TYR A 248 24.77 -7.14 -13.33
C TYR A 248 24.06 -5.84 -12.94
N HIS A 249 24.35 -4.77 -13.67
CA HIS A 249 23.59 -3.53 -13.61
C HIS A 249 22.20 -3.74 -14.21
N LEU A 250 21.25 -2.90 -13.82
CA LEU A 250 19.93 -2.86 -14.43
C LEU A 250 19.84 -1.71 -15.43
N ASP A 251 19.52 -2.03 -16.68
CA ASP A 251 19.00 -1.07 -17.66
C ASP A 251 17.48 -1.05 -17.59
N ALA A 252 16.85 0.10 -17.83
CA ALA A 252 15.45 0.32 -17.47
C ALA A 252 14.65 1.02 -18.58
N GLU A 253 13.65 0.31 -19.10
CA GLU A 253 12.78 0.77 -20.19
C GLU A 253 11.31 0.53 -19.82
N TYR A 254 10.38 1.34 -20.33
CA TYR A 254 8.95 1.08 -20.10
C TYR A 254 8.48 -0.11 -20.93
N GLU A 255 7.57 -0.91 -20.37
CA GLU A 255 6.96 -2.04 -21.09
C GLU A 255 6.21 -1.54 -22.32
N THR A 256 6.70 -1.92 -23.49
CA THR A 256 5.98 -1.86 -24.77
C THR A 256 5.25 -3.17 -25.01
N LEU A 257 4.05 -3.09 -25.60
CA LEU A 257 3.22 -4.22 -26.00
C LEU A 257 2.85 -4.07 -27.47
N ASP A 258 2.97 -5.12 -28.27
CA ASP A 258 2.55 -5.08 -29.67
C ASP A 258 1.05 -4.72 -29.76
N ALA A 259 0.68 -3.92 -30.75
CA ALA A 259 -0.71 -3.56 -30.99
C ALA A 259 -1.54 -4.85 -31.21
N PRO A 260 -2.67 -5.02 -30.51
CA PRO A 260 -3.49 -6.21 -30.66
C PRO A 260 -4.00 -6.27 -32.09
N SER A 261 -3.44 -7.17 -32.90
CA SER A 261 -3.73 -7.27 -34.33
C SER A 261 -5.24 -7.22 -34.59
N GLU A 262 -5.71 -6.12 -35.18
CA GLU A 262 -7.12 -6.00 -35.53
C GLU A 262 -7.44 -7.14 -36.51
N PRO A 263 -8.36 -8.06 -36.19
CA PRO A 263 -8.76 -9.07 -37.15
C PRO A 263 -9.49 -8.34 -38.28
N SER A 264 -8.77 -8.08 -39.37
CA SER A 264 -9.34 -7.45 -40.56
C SER A 264 -10.48 -8.31 -41.08
N ILE A 265 -11.72 -7.97 -40.68
CA ILE A 265 -12.91 -8.64 -41.16
C ILE A 265 -13.04 -8.24 -42.63
N PRO A 266 -12.81 -9.14 -43.61
CA PRO A 266 -13.06 -8.78 -44.99
C PRO A 266 -14.54 -8.43 -45.13
N ALA A 267 -14.85 -7.34 -45.84
CA ALA A 267 -16.18 -6.72 -45.95
C ALA A 267 -17.28 -7.61 -46.61
N ASN A 268 -17.01 -8.91 -46.72
CA ASN A 268 -17.77 -9.92 -47.42
C ASN A 268 -18.48 -10.87 -46.44
N VAL A 269 -18.11 -10.88 -45.15
CA VAL A 269 -18.72 -11.75 -44.13
C VAL A 269 -20.01 -11.13 -43.61
N ARG A 270 -21.14 -11.48 -44.24
CA ARG A 270 -22.45 -11.31 -43.61
C ARG A 270 -22.57 -12.29 -42.45
N VAL A 271 -22.66 -11.76 -41.23
CA VAL A 271 -23.10 -12.55 -40.07
C VAL A 271 -24.57 -12.92 -40.31
N MET A 272 -24.81 -14.18 -40.68
CA MET A 272 -26.12 -14.79 -40.52
C MET A 272 -26.11 -15.55 -39.19
N ASP A 273 -27.13 -15.32 -38.37
CA ASP A 273 -27.53 -16.29 -37.35
C ASP A 273 -27.68 -17.64 -38.04
N MET A 274 -26.89 -18.63 -37.61
CA MET A 274 -27.13 -20.01 -37.95
C MET A 274 -27.00 -20.85 -36.68
N GLU A 275 -28.13 -21.46 -36.33
CA GLU A 275 -28.26 -22.38 -35.22
C GLU A 275 -27.31 -23.59 -35.41
N THR A 276 -27.04 -24.26 -34.29
CA THR A 276 -26.46 -25.60 -34.17
C THR A 276 -26.48 -26.45 -35.45
N GLU A 277 -25.31 -26.91 -35.90
CA GLU A 277 -25.00 -28.33 -36.16
C GLU A 277 -23.48 -28.55 -36.25
N GLU A 278 -23.06 -29.76 -35.89
CA GLU A 278 -21.67 -30.20 -35.73
C GLU A 278 -21.14 -30.79 -37.04
N SER A 279 -20.02 -30.29 -37.58
CA SER A 279 -19.02 -31.12 -38.31
C SER A 279 -17.83 -30.36 -38.92
N GLY A 280 -16.61 -30.75 -38.51
CA GLY A 280 -15.58 -31.14 -39.47
C GLY A 280 -14.47 -30.14 -39.89
N LYS A 281 -13.36 -30.18 -39.14
CA LYS A 281 -11.94 -30.00 -39.57
C LYS A 281 -11.41 -28.60 -39.95
N GLY A 282 -10.53 -28.12 -39.07
CA GLY A 282 -9.44 -27.18 -39.35
C GLY A 282 -8.50 -27.11 -38.13
N GLY A 283 -7.53 -28.04 -38.05
CA GLY A 283 -6.74 -28.27 -36.84
C GLY A 283 -5.93 -27.06 -36.37
N GLY A 284 -5.88 -26.86 -35.04
CA GLY A 284 -5.17 -25.75 -34.39
C GLY A 284 -5.88 -25.24 -33.13
N LYS A 285 -7.22 -25.34 -33.08
CA LYS A 285 -8.00 -25.03 -31.87
C LYS A 285 -8.05 -26.16 -30.86
N GLU A 286 -8.24 -27.41 -31.29
CA GLU A 286 -8.39 -28.54 -30.36
C GLU A 286 -7.11 -28.79 -29.55
N ASP A 287 -5.93 -28.73 -30.15
CA ASP A 287 -4.66 -28.81 -29.41
C ASP A 287 -4.48 -27.62 -28.47
N LYS A 288 -4.93 -26.41 -28.87
CA LYS A 288 -4.90 -25.23 -28.01
C LYS A 288 -5.86 -25.36 -26.84
N GLU A 289 -7.10 -25.80 -27.05
CA GLU A 289 -8.14 -25.96 -26.04
C GLU A 289 -7.83 -27.15 -25.10
N VAL A 290 -7.18 -28.22 -25.59
CA VAL A 290 -6.67 -29.33 -24.76
C VAL A 290 -5.43 -28.90 -23.96
N PHE A 291 -4.53 -28.09 -24.53
CA PHE A 291 -3.40 -27.51 -23.81
C PHE A 291 -3.85 -26.46 -22.76
N GLU A 292 -4.82 -25.61 -23.10
CA GLU A 292 -5.57 -24.69 -22.21
C GLU A 292 -6.31 -25.45 -21.09
N SER A 293 -6.73 -26.71 -21.33
CA SER A 293 -7.30 -27.57 -20.27
C SER A 293 -6.24 -28.20 -19.35
N SER A 294 -4.97 -28.22 -19.79
CA SER A 294 -3.84 -28.79 -19.04
C SER A 294 -3.01 -27.74 -18.29
N MET A 295 -3.09 -26.47 -18.69
CA MET A 295 -2.24 -25.39 -18.20
C MET A 295 -3.07 -24.14 -17.89
N ASP A 296 -2.87 -23.59 -16.68
CA ASP A 296 -3.68 -22.49 -16.12
C ASP A 296 -3.78 -21.28 -17.08
N ARG A 297 -5.01 -20.77 -17.28
CA ARG A 297 -5.27 -19.55 -18.06
C ARG A 297 -4.54 -18.32 -17.48
N THR A 298 -4.26 -18.33 -16.18
CA THR A 298 -3.43 -17.33 -15.49
C THR A 298 -1.97 -17.45 -15.94
N PHE A 299 -1.43 -18.66 -16.05
CA PHE A 299 -0.07 -18.90 -16.56
C PHE A 299 0.05 -18.52 -18.03
N GLN A 300 -0.95 -18.80 -18.88
CA GLN A 300 -0.91 -18.39 -20.29
C GLN A 300 -0.81 -16.87 -20.45
N LYS A 301 -1.67 -16.10 -19.77
CA LYS A 301 -1.57 -14.63 -19.77
C LYS A 301 -0.22 -14.10 -19.24
N PHE A 302 0.36 -14.80 -18.28
CA PHE A 302 1.71 -14.50 -17.78
C PHE A 302 2.76 -14.77 -18.86
N ALA A 303 2.73 -15.93 -19.51
CA ALA A 303 3.66 -16.32 -20.56
C ALA A 303 3.54 -15.42 -21.80
N ASP A 304 2.31 -15.10 -22.23
CA ASP A 304 2.04 -14.16 -23.32
C ASP A 304 2.67 -12.78 -23.00
N ARG A 305 2.36 -12.20 -21.83
CA ARG A 305 2.88 -10.88 -21.43
C ARG A 305 4.40 -10.85 -21.25
N ILE A 306 4.98 -11.90 -20.68
CA ILE A 306 6.45 -11.99 -20.52
C ILE A 306 7.12 -12.23 -21.88
N GLY A 307 6.45 -12.92 -22.81
CA GLY A 307 6.94 -13.22 -24.16
C GLY A 307 7.24 -11.98 -25.01
N GLU A 308 6.41 -10.93 -24.89
CA GLU A 308 6.63 -9.62 -25.53
C GLU A 308 8.03 -9.04 -25.21
N ASN A 309 8.48 -9.20 -23.96
CA ASN A 309 9.73 -8.64 -23.44
C ASN A 309 10.53 -9.73 -22.70
N SER A 310 10.93 -10.80 -23.40
CA SER A 310 11.37 -12.06 -22.78
C SER A 310 12.68 -12.03 -21.97
N GLU A 311 13.51 -11.00 -22.15
CA GLU A 311 14.77 -10.79 -21.41
C GLU A 311 14.60 -9.98 -20.12
N GLN A 312 13.38 -9.50 -19.82
CA GLN A 312 13.10 -8.76 -18.60
C GLN A 312 13.43 -9.61 -17.36
N VAL A 313 14.24 -9.08 -16.44
CA VAL A 313 14.56 -9.69 -15.14
C VAL A 313 13.73 -9.09 -13.99
N LEU A 314 13.15 -7.91 -14.22
CA LEU A 314 12.45 -7.09 -13.24
C LEU A 314 11.21 -6.43 -13.86
N ARG A 315 10.13 -6.30 -13.08
CA ARG A 315 8.99 -5.41 -13.35
C ARG A 315 8.76 -4.52 -12.13
N TYR A 316 8.76 -3.21 -12.32
CA TYR A 316 8.57 -2.21 -11.28
C TYR A 316 7.34 -1.33 -11.56
N GLU A 317 6.40 -1.28 -10.61
CA GLU A 317 5.25 -0.36 -10.64
C GLU A 317 4.76 -0.11 -9.20
N TYR A 318 5.08 1.05 -8.63
CA TYR A 318 4.64 1.36 -7.26
C TYR A 318 3.12 1.56 -7.19
N LYS A 319 2.44 0.77 -6.33
CA LYS A 319 0.97 0.60 -6.26
C LYS A 319 0.35 0.00 -7.53
N GLY A 320 1.18 -0.64 -8.35
CA GLY A 320 0.78 -1.40 -9.51
C GLY A 320 0.06 -2.70 -9.20
N LYS A 321 0.02 -3.59 -10.20
CA LYS A 321 -0.57 -4.93 -10.07
C LYS A 321 0.46 -6.01 -10.37
N PRO A 322 0.56 -7.08 -9.55
CA PRO A 322 1.41 -8.21 -9.87
C PRO A 322 0.85 -9.00 -11.06
N LEU A 323 1.75 -9.45 -11.94
CA LEU A 323 1.47 -10.43 -12.98
C LEU A 323 1.62 -11.84 -12.37
N LEU A 324 0.51 -12.54 -12.13
CA LEU A 324 0.56 -13.84 -11.45
C LEU A 324 0.92 -14.97 -12.40
N TYR A 325 1.81 -15.85 -11.96
CA TYR A 325 2.23 -17.08 -12.63
C TYR A 325 1.17 -18.20 -12.55
N SER A 326 0.44 -18.29 -11.43
CA SER A 326 -0.63 -19.27 -11.19
C SER A 326 -1.71 -18.66 -10.29
N ASP A 327 -2.98 -19.06 -10.45
CA ASP A 327 -4.05 -18.70 -9.51
C ASP A 327 -4.27 -19.76 -8.40
N ASN A 328 -3.66 -20.94 -8.55
CA ASN A 328 -3.94 -22.12 -7.73
C ASN A 328 -3.09 -22.21 -6.45
N ASP A 329 -1.97 -21.51 -6.38
CA ASP A 329 -1.12 -21.50 -5.18
C ASP A 329 -1.63 -20.54 -4.08
N ALA A 330 -0.92 -20.46 -2.96
CA ALA A 330 -1.31 -19.60 -1.84
C ALA A 330 -1.23 -18.10 -2.18
N ILE A 331 -0.36 -17.71 -3.12
CA ILE A 331 -0.14 -16.32 -3.53
C ILE A 331 -1.21 -15.91 -4.54
N GLY A 332 -1.53 -16.76 -5.51
CA GLY A 332 -2.60 -16.59 -6.48
C GLY A 332 -3.97 -16.46 -5.83
N LYS A 333 -4.26 -17.30 -4.82
CA LYS A 333 -5.47 -17.17 -4.00
C LYS A 333 -5.52 -15.87 -3.19
N LEU A 334 -4.38 -15.37 -2.72
CA LEU A 334 -4.28 -14.13 -1.95
C LEU A 334 -4.43 -12.88 -2.85
N LEU A 335 -3.83 -12.92 -4.05
CA LEU A 335 -3.64 -11.76 -4.92
C LEU A 335 -4.50 -11.75 -6.18
N GLY A 336 -5.20 -12.83 -6.51
CA GLY A 336 -6.05 -12.96 -7.70
C GLY A 336 -7.08 -11.82 -7.91
N PRO A 337 -7.73 -11.28 -6.87
CA PRO A 337 -8.59 -10.09 -7.00
C PRO A 337 -7.86 -8.77 -7.32
N HIS A 338 -6.52 -8.77 -7.24
CA HIS A 338 -5.65 -7.59 -7.33
C HIS A 338 -4.56 -7.71 -8.42
N SER A 339 -4.49 -8.83 -9.12
CA SER A 339 -3.54 -9.05 -10.22
C SER A 339 -4.00 -8.39 -11.52
N GLU A 340 -3.09 -8.24 -12.48
CA GLU A 340 -3.46 -7.84 -13.85
C GLU A 340 -4.45 -8.82 -14.48
N ASN A 341 -4.26 -10.12 -14.21
CA ASN A 341 -5.00 -11.22 -14.83
C ASN A 341 -6.39 -11.46 -14.21
N GLY A 342 -6.70 -10.82 -13.09
CA GLY A 342 -7.94 -11.00 -12.32
C GLY A 342 -9.21 -10.51 -13.02
N THR A 343 -10.33 -11.20 -12.79
CA THR A 343 -11.65 -10.87 -13.35
C THR A 343 -12.23 -9.53 -12.86
N ALA A 344 -11.57 -8.89 -11.89
CA ALA A 344 -11.91 -7.58 -11.34
C ALA A 344 -10.88 -6.49 -11.71
N SER A 345 -10.23 -6.59 -12.87
CA SER A 345 -9.13 -5.68 -13.32
C SER A 345 -9.45 -4.18 -13.30
N ASN A 346 -10.74 -3.78 -13.26
CA ASN A 346 -11.21 -2.39 -13.12
C ASN A 346 -11.65 -1.98 -11.70
N ALA A 347 -11.50 -2.85 -10.69
CA ALA A 347 -11.84 -2.51 -9.31
C ALA A 347 -10.71 -1.68 -8.67
N LYS A 348 -10.99 -0.40 -8.37
CA LYS A 348 -10.15 0.40 -7.45
C LYS A 348 -9.86 -0.41 -6.18
N VAL A 349 -8.59 -0.46 -5.78
CA VAL A 349 -8.11 -1.21 -4.61
C VAL A 349 -8.94 -0.86 -3.37
N LYS A 350 -9.89 -1.73 -3.02
CA LYS A 350 -10.64 -1.66 -1.76
C LYS A 350 -9.90 -2.52 -0.75
N THR A 351 -9.16 -1.88 0.13
CA THR A 351 -8.40 -2.54 1.21
C THR A 351 -9.37 -3.20 2.20
N ALA A 352 -9.57 -4.50 2.04
CA ALA A 352 -10.55 -5.27 2.79
C ALA A 352 -10.08 -5.53 4.24
N ALA A 353 -10.37 -4.60 5.14
CA ALA A 353 -10.35 -4.85 6.58
C ALA A 353 -11.55 -5.72 7.00
N SER A 354 -11.53 -7.02 6.69
CA SER A 354 -12.44 -8.01 7.27
C SER A 354 -11.88 -9.43 7.15
N ARG A 355 -11.79 -10.10 8.31
CA ARG A 355 -11.61 -11.54 8.67
C ARG A 355 -11.61 -12.68 7.60
N GLY A 356 -11.08 -12.45 6.40
CA GLY A 356 -10.89 -13.42 5.32
C GLY A 356 -11.06 -12.75 3.96
N GLY A 357 -10.08 -12.73 3.06
CA GLY A 357 -8.73 -13.30 3.14
C GLY A 357 -7.93 -13.04 1.86
N ALA A 358 -7.99 -11.81 1.34
CA ALA A 358 -7.39 -11.41 0.08
C ALA A 358 -6.63 -10.07 0.23
N GLY A 359 -5.56 -9.90 -0.56
CA GLY A 359 -4.64 -8.77 -0.50
C GLY A 359 -3.45 -9.00 0.45
N PHE A 360 -2.44 -8.13 0.35
CA PHE A 360 -1.21 -8.24 1.13
C PHE A 360 -1.46 -8.09 2.65
N PRO A 361 -0.75 -8.83 3.51
CA PRO A 361 -0.86 -8.67 4.97
C PRO A 361 -0.34 -7.29 5.39
N ARG A 362 -0.98 -6.72 6.42
CA ARG A 362 -0.62 -5.42 7.01
C ARG A 362 0.86 -5.33 7.38
N CYS A 363 1.42 -4.13 7.29
CA CYS A 363 2.79 -3.84 7.70
C CYS A 363 2.99 -4.19 9.19
N SER A 364 3.97 -5.04 9.49
CA SER A 364 4.31 -5.48 10.84
C SER A 364 4.86 -4.36 11.73
N THR A 365 5.41 -3.29 11.15
CA THR A 365 6.00 -2.16 11.88
C THR A 365 4.98 -1.10 12.29
N CYS A 366 4.00 -0.78 11.43
CA CYS A 366 3.07 0.33 11.68
C CYS A 366 1.57 0.01 11.46
N GLY A 367 1.21 -1.22 11.11
CA GLY A 367 -0.17 -1.64 10.86
C GLY A 367 -0.84 -1.08 9.60
N ALA A 368 -0.12 -0.28 8.80
CA ALA A 368 -0.64 0.25 7.53
C ALA A 368 -0.86 -0.87 6.48
N ASP A 369 -1.60 -0.56 5.43
CA ASP A 369 -1.72 -1.43 4.25
C ASP A 369 -0.35 -1.63 3.58
N ARG A 370 -0.17 -2.78 2.94
CA ARG A 370 0.92 -3.00 1.99
C ARG A 370 0.43 -2.88 0.55
N VAL A 371 1.33 -2.48 -0.34
CA VAL A 371 1.08 -2.28 -1.78
C VAL A 371 2.17 -2.97 -2.58
N PHE A 372 1.82 -3.41 -3.79
CA PHE A 372 2.79 -3.90 -4.76
C PHE A 372 3.82 -2.80 -5.10
N GLU A 373 5.05 -3.20 -5.37
CA GLU A 373 6.10 -2.29 -5.82
C GLU A 373 7.01 -2.92 -6.86
N VAL A 374 7.46 -4.16 -6.64
CA VAL A 374 8.45 -4.81 -7.53
C VAL A 374 8.23 -6.31 -7.63
N GLN A 375 8.53 -6.85 -8.82
CA GLN A 375 8.41 -8.25 -9.18
C GLN A 375 9.64 -8.73 -9.96
N LEU A 376 10.21 -9.87 -9.58
CA LEU A 376 11.22 -10.58 -10.37
C LEU A 376 10.56 -11.64 -11.26
N THR A 377 11.08 -11.79 -12.47
CA THR A 377 10.60 -12.67 -13.55
C THR A 377 11.56 -13.85 -13.77
N PRO A 378 11.17 -14.93 -14.49
CA PRO A 378 12.00 -16.13 -14.62
C PRO A 378 13.39 -15.88 -15.21
N HIS A 379 13.54 -14.91 -16.12
CA HIS A 379 14.82 -14.60 -16.78
C HIS A 379 15.91 -14.17 -15.79
N ALA A 380 15.54 -13.61 -14.64
CA ALA A 380 16.48 -13.30 -13.57
C ALA A 380 17.22 -14.56 -13.05
N ILE A 381 16.61 -15.75 -13.10
CA ILE A 381 17.29 -17.01 -12.75
C ILE A 381 18.39 -17.31 -13.75
N THR A 382 18.11 -17.16 -15.05
CA THR A 382 19.06 -17.40 -16.15
C THR A 382 20.34 -16.59 -15.97
N GLU A 383 20.21 -15.29 -15.64
CA GLU A 383 21.35 -14.40 -15.43
C GLU A 383 22.08 -14.68 -14.12
N LEU A 384 21.35 -14.88 -13.02
CA LEU A 384 21.96 -15.15 -11.71
C LEU A 384 22.68 -16.50 -11.65
N GLU A 385 22.23 -17.50 -12.40
CA GLU A 385 22.82 -18.84 -12.43
C GLU A 385 23.67 -19.09 -13.68
N ALA A 386 24.00 -18.05 -14.47
CA ALA A 386 24.79 -18.15 -15.70
C ALA A 386 26.17 -18.82 -15.52
N ASP A 387 26.80 -18.64 -14.35
CA ASP A 387 28.08 -19.27 -13.97
C ASP A 387 27.91 -20.60 -13.21
N GLU A 388 26.68 -21.03 -12.89
CA GLU A 388 26.40 -22.25 -12.12
C GLU A 388 26.15 -23.46 -13.03
N MET A 389 27.13 -24.37 -13.11
CA MET A 389 26.99 -25.68 -13.80
C MET A 389 26.10 -26.70 -13.05
N SER A 390 25.19 -26.23 -12.20
CA SER A 390 24.31 -27.07 -11.38
C SER A 390 23.01 -27.37 -12.10
N ILE A 391 22.65 -28.65 -12.23
CA ILE A 391 21.31 -29.07 -12.69
C ILE A 391 20.24 -28.72 -11.64
N ASP A 392 20.65 -28.40 -10.41
CA ASP A 392 19.80 -28.12 -9.26
C ASP A 392 19.73 -26.61 -9.00
N GLY A 393 19.24 -25.84 -9.98
CA GLY A 393 19.09 -24.38 -9.96
C GLY A 393 17.85 -23.86 -9.22
N MET A 394 17.59 -22.55 -9.26
CA MET A 394 16.36 -21.94 -8.78
C MET A 394 15.16 -22.32 -9.67
N GLU A 395 13.98 -22.47 -9.07
CA GLU A 395 12.76 -22.99 -9.74
C GLU A 395 11.53 -22.15 -9.32
N TRP A 396 11.61 -20.83 -9.45
CA TRP A 396 10.51 -19.92 -9.15
C TRP A 396 10.00 -19.22 -10.40
N GLY A 397 8.68 -19.18 -10.56
CA GLY A 397 8.02 -18.52 -11.68
C GLY A 397 7.93 -17.00 -11.50
N THR A 398 7.75 -16.53 -10.26
CA THR A 398 7.93 -15.11 -9.94
C THR A 398 8.11 -14.86 -8.44
N ILE A 399 8.86 -13.82 -8.10
CA ILE A 399 8.97 -13.28 -6.73
C ILE A 399 8.31 -11.90 -6.71
N ILE A 400 7.33 -11.70 -5.84
CA ILE A 400 6.56 -10.45 -5.71
C ILE A 400 6.86 -9.83 -4.35
N MET A 401 7.32 -8.58 -4.32
CA MET A 401 7.54 -7.81 -3.09
C MET A 401 6.45 -6.74 -2.92
N ALA A 402 5.94 -6.63 -1.69
CA ALA A 402 4.96 -5.62 -1.31
C ALA A 402 5.40 -4.87 -0.06
N VAL A 403 5.40 -3.54 -0.13
CA VAL A 403 5.94 -2.65 0.90
C VAL A 403 4.86 -1.87 1.64
N CYS A 404 5.21 -1.27 2.77
CA CYS A 404 4.33 -0.37 3.50
C CYS A 404 3.86 0.82 2.66
N SER A 405 2.55 1.00 2.51
CA SER A 405 1.91 2.13 1.81
C SER A 405 2.21 3.53 2.38
N LYS A 406 2.79 3.60 3.58
CA LYS A 406 3.25 4.84 4.26
C LYS A 406 4.78 4.97 4.28
N ASP A 407 5.49 4.05 3.63
CA ASP A 407 6.96 3.93 3.67
C ASP A 407 7.56 4.07 5.07
N CYS A 408 6.94 3.41 6.06
CA CYS A 408 7.31 3.63 7.46
C CYS A 408 8.75 3.21 7.75
N LYS A 409 9.48 4.06 8.47
CA LYS A 409 10.70 3.67 9.19
C LYS A 409 10.37 2.90 10.48
N PRO A 410 11.32 2.16 11.06
CA PRO A 410 11.18 1.59 12.40
C PRO A 410 10.91 2.67 13.47
N SER A 411 10.21 2.30 14.54
CA SER A 411 9.81 3.21 15.63
C SER A 411 10.98 3.64 16.52
N ASP A 412 12.02 2.82 16.58
CA ASP A 412 13.27 2.97 17.34
C ASP A 412 14.33 3.84 16.64
N VAL A 413 14.22 4.03 15.32
CA VAL A 413 15.15 4.83 14.49
C VAL A 413 14.68 6.28 14.40
N GLN A 414 15.56 7.28 14.51
CA GLN A 414 15.18 8.70 14.42
C GLN A 414 15.05 9.19 12.98
N GLU A 415 14.58 10.43 12.79
CA GLU A 415 14.63 11.08 11.47
C GLU A 415 16.07 11.49 11.12
N GLY A 416 16.47 11.25 9.87
CA GLY A 416 17.82 11.38 9.36
C GLY A 416 18.70 10.13 9.53
N GLU A 417 18.26 9.14 10.30
CA GLU A 417 18.96 7.86 10.48
C GLU A 417 18.41 6.80 9.50
N VAL A 418 19.25 5.81 9.16
CA VAL A 418 18.85 4.66 8.34
C VAL A 418 18.17 3.61 9.20
N GLY A 419 17.01 3.12 8.77
CA GLY A 419 16.32 1.99 9.37
C GLY A 419 15.96 0.93 8.34
N TYR A 420 16.03 -0.34 8.74
CA TYR A 420 15.61 -1.46 7.90
C TYR A 420 14.33 -2.11 8.43
N VAL A 421 13.44 -2.44 7.52
CA VAL A 421 12.14 -3.10 7.75
C VAL A 421 12.08 -4.37 6.89
N GLU A 422 11.64 -5.50 7.46
CA GLU A 422 11.28 -6.67 6.66
C GLU A 422 9.90 -6.45 6.03
N GLU A 423 9.85 -6.47 4.70
CA GLU A 423 8.63 -6.32 3.92
C GLU A 423 8.09 -7.67 3.45
N TRP A 424 6.88 -7.67 2.89
CA TRP A 424 6.25 -8.92 2.47
C TRP A 424 6.82 -9.37 1.13
N VAL A 425 7.11 -10.67 1.02
CA VAL A 425 7.48 -11.32 -0.23
C VAL A 425 6.64 -12.57 -0.43
N GLY A 426 6.00 -12.67 -1.58
CA GLY A 426 5.38 -13.88 -2.10
C GLY A 426 6.26 -14.49 -3.18
N VAL A 427 6.31 -15.82 -3.25
CA VAL A 427 7.03 -16.55 -4.30
C VAL A 427 6.06 -17.56 -4.90
N GLN A 428 5.82 -17.44 -6.21
CA GLN A 428 5.13 -18.46 -6.98
C GLN A 428 6.19 -19.38 -7.57
N TRP A 429 6.05 -20.68 -7.33
CA TRP A 429 7.04 -21.68 -7.72
C TRP A 429 6.61 -22.37 -8.99
N GLU A 430 7.58 -22.80 -9.81
CA GLU A 430 7.25 -23.56 -11.00
C GLU A 430 6.56 -24.87 -10.63
N GLU A 431 5.53 -25.21 -11.41
CA GLU A 431 4.72 -26.40 -11.20
C GLU A 431 5.53 -27.66 -11.51
N VAL A 432 6.00 -28.34 -10.47
CA VAL A 432 6.58 -29.68 -10.63
C VAL A 432 5.46 -30.61 -11.06
N ALA A 433 5.54 -31.12 -12.30
CA ALA A 433 4.61 -32.09 -12.84
C ALA A 433 4.38 -33.22 -11.81
N SER A 434 3.16 -33.29 -11.28
CA SER A 434 2.82 -34.26 -10.24
C SER A 434 2.99 -35.67 -10.78
N LYS A 435 3.94 -36.42 -10.19
CA LYS A 435 4.03 -37.87 -10.39
C LYS A 435 2.79 -38.51 -9.73
N LYS A 436 1.75 -38.70 -10.54
CA LYS A 436 0.60 -39.56 -10.24
C LYS A 436 1.05 -41.01 -10.02
#